data_AF-A0A5J6IIW1-F1
#
_entry.id   AF-A0A5J6IIW1-F1
#
_cell.length_a   1.000
_cell.length_b   1.000
_cell.length_c   1.000
_cell.angle_alpha   90.00
_cell.angle_beta   90.00
_cell.angle_gamma   90.00
#
_symmetry.space_group_name_H-M   'P 1'
#
loop_
_entity.id
_entity.type
_entity.pdbx_description
1 polymer ?
#
loop_
_entity_poly.entity_id
_entity_poly.type
_entity_poly.pdbx_seq_one_letter_code
_entity_poly.pdbx_strand_id
1 'polypeptide(L)'
;MAVSNGRRADDTEYRSPCGAGELAVWGDVSESRGSRESHGRTSTYARAMSTPETSRFVRLRVELVLEVEDADGITKAALRRIADDGGMPAAERAHAEGAVTEDTAEALAYLVDPFDLVSQVPGVELQQASWSSERIDYDPDSPEWDLDEDDVDDDSDS
;
A
#
# COMPACT_ATOMS: atom_id res chain seq x y z
N MET A 1 36.87 17.93 58.29
CA MET A 1 35.96 19.03 58.68
C MET A 1 36.31 20.27 57.87
N ALA A 2 35.36 20.81 57.11
CA ALA A 2 35.12 22.23 56.83
C ALA A 2 34.30 22.33 55.53
N VAL A 3 33.00 22.53 55.72
CA VAL A 3 32.01 22.89 54.70
C VAL A 3 32.14 24.38 54.39
N SER A 4 31.83 24.78 53.15
CA SER A 4 31.44 26.16 52.84
C SER A 4 30.39 26.15 51.74
N ASN A 5 29.39 27.00 51.96
CA ASN A 5 28.02 26.94 51.49
C ASN A 5 27.76 28.17 50.60
N GLY A 6 26.95 28.02 49.55
CA GLY A 6 26.42 29.14 48.75
C GLY A 6 24.99 28.86 48.30
N ARG A 7 24.02 29.63 48.81
CA ARG A 7 22.56 29.52 48.63
C ARG A 7 22.03 30.24 47.38
N ARG A 8 20.96 29.68 46.77
CA ARG A 8 19.64 30.29 46.43
C ARG A 8 18.79 29.20 45.72
N ALA A 9 17.64 28.72 46.25
CA ALA A 9 16.26 29.26 46.19
C ALA A 9 15.87 29.69 44.76
N ASP A 10 14.82 29.22 44.09
CA ASP A 10 13.54 28.62 44.47
C ASP A 10 12.85 28.08 43.20
N ASP A 11 11.86 27.19 43.40
CA ASP A 11 10.58 27.13 42.66
C ASP A 11 10.25 26.00 41.66
N THR A 12 9.12 25.36 41.98
CA THR A 12 8.20 24.51 41.20
C THR A 12 8.55 23.04 40.94
N GLU A 13 8.21 22.25 41.95
CA GLU A 13 7.83 20.85 41.84
C GLU A 13 6.72 20.63 40.79
N TYR A 14 7.03 19.80 39.79
CA TYR A 14 6.05 19.23 38.87
C TYR A 14 5.14 18.27 39.67
N ARG A 15 3.93 18.72 39.96
CA ARG A 15 2.85 17.89 40.50
C ARG A 15 1.68 17.96 39.53
N SER A 16 1.44 16.87 38.80
CA SER A 16 0.17 16.62 38.13
C SER A 16 -0.32 15.24 38.53
N PRO A 17 -1.39 15.15 39.35
CA PRO A 17 -2.14 13.93 39.55
C PRO A 17 -3.59 14.13 39.11
N CYS A 18 -3.94 13.58 37.95
CA CYS A 18 -5.29 13.17 37.55
C CYS A 18 -5.06 12.01 36.58
N GLY A 19 -5.51 10.79 36.77
CA GLY A 19 -6.68 10.32 37.50
C GLY A 19 -7.44 9.42 36.54
N ALA A 20 -7.39 8.12 36.80
CA ALA A 20 -8.00 7.06 36.01
C ALA A 20 -9.54 7.17 35.95
N GLY A 21 -10.10 6.62 34.87
CA GLY A 21 -11.52 6.32 34.66
C GLY A 21 -11.66 5.84 33.22
N GLU A 22 -11.41 4.57 32.91
CA GLU A 22 -12.28 3.40 33.12
C GLU A 22 -13.62 3.48 32.34
N LEU A 23 -13.64 2.71 31.25
CA LEU A 23 -14.76 1.93 30.69
C LEU A 23 -16.13 2.61 30.56
N ALA A 24 -16.44 3.09 29.34
CA ALA A 24 -17.82 3.27 28.91
C ALA A 24 -18.43 1.90 28.54
N VAL A 25 -19.29 1.43 29.44
CA VAL A 25 -20.24 0.34 29.29
C VAL A 25 -21.20 0.60 28.13
N TRP A 26 -21.36 -0.38 27.25
CA TRP A 26 -22.36 -0.37 26.18
C TRP A 26 -23.70 -0.80 26.80
N GLY A 27 -24.55 0.17 27.10
CA GLY A 27 -25.92 -0.05 27.55
C GLY A 27 -26.91 0.12 26.40
N ASP A 28 -27.48 -1.00 25.98
CA ASP A 28 -28.69 -1.11 25.16
C ASP A 28 -29.89 -0.42 25.83
N VAL A 29 -30.70 0.34 25.06
CA VAL A 29 -32.17 0.37 25.22
C VAL A 29 -32.88 1.19 24.12
N SER A 30 -33.81 0.49 23.48
CA SER A 30 -35.12 0.91 22.94
C SER A 30 -35.24 1.79 21.68
N GLU A 31 -35.59 1.11 20.59
CA GLU A 31 -36.82 1.29 19.82
C GLU A 31 -37.60 2.61 20.04
N SER A 32 -37.68 3.43 18.99
CA SER A 32 -38.86 4.25 18.71
C SER A 32 -39.06 4.42 17.21
N ARG A 33 -40.17 3.85 16.74
CA ARG A 33 -40.73 4.05 15.41
C ARG A 33 -40.96 5.54 15.13
N GLY A 34 -40.42 5.99 14.01
CA GLY A 34 -40.72 7.29 13.42
C GLY A 34 -40.50 7.23 11.93
N SER A 35 -41.42 6.58 11.20
CA SER A 35 -41.50 6.67 9.75
C SER A 35 -41.72 8.13 9.34
N ARG A 36 -40.77 8.70 8.60
CA ARG A 36 -41.05 9.81 7.68
C ARG A 36 -40.12 9.74 6.49
N GLU A 37 -40.57 8.93 5.54
CA GLU A 37 -40.18 8.93 4.13
C GLU A 37 -40.06 10.38 3.64
N SER A 38 -38.82 10.79 3.37
CA SER A 38 -38.48 12.03 2.71
C SER A 38 -37.88 11.65 1.37
N HIS A 39 -38.72 11.72 0.34
CA HIS A 39 -38.29 11.60 -1.05
C HIS A 39 -37.32 12.74 -1.40
N GLY A 40 -36.32 12.40 -2.20
CA GLY A 40 -35.68 13.38 -3.09
C GLY A 40 -34.38 13.97 -2.60
N ARG A 41 -33.38 13.14 -2.32
CA ARG A 41 -32.02 13.48 -2.73
C ARG A 41 -31.53 12.33 -3.59
N THR A 42 -31.59 12.52 -4.90
CA THR A 42 -30.86 11.70 -5.86
C THR A 42 -29.39 11.81 -5.49
N SER A 43 -28.97 10.94 -4.59
CA SER A 43 -27.58 10.53 -4.51
C SER A 43 -27.30 9.97 -5.89
N THR A 44 -26.50 10.70 -6.67
CA THR A 44 -25.78 10.16 -7.82
C THR A 44 -24.86 9.06 -7.29
N TYR A 45 -25.45 7.91 -6.96
CA TYR A 45 -24.74 6.66 -7.03
C TYR A 45 -24.18 6.64 -8.45
N ALA A 46 -22.86 6.42 -8.56
CA ALA A 46 -22.19 6.22 -9.82
C ALA A 46 -23.10 5.38 -10.73
N ARG A 47 -23.38 5.86 -11.94
CA ARG A 47 -24.15 5.13 -12.94
C ARG A 47 -23.71 3.67 -12.89
N ALA A 48 -24.63 2.77 -12.51
CA ALA A 48 -24.36 1.34 -12.60
C ALA A 48 -23.96 1.09 -14.05
N MET A 49 -22.69 0.72 -14.26
CA MET A 49 -22.18 0.51 -15.61
C MET A 49 -23.02 -0.60 -16.23
N SER A 50 -23.53 -0.36 -17.44
CA SER A 50 -24.30 -1.38 -18.15
C SER A 50 -23.39 -2.60 -18.41
N THR A 51 -23.94 -3.81 -18.43
CA THR A 51 -23.17 -5.04 -18.72
C THR A 51 -22.28 -5.00 -19.98
N PRO A 52 -22.66 -4.36 -21.11
CA PRO A 52 -21.72 -4.17 -22.23
C PRO A 52 -20.59 -3.18 -21.92
N GLU A 53 -20.80 -2.20 -21.02
CA GLU A 53 -19.76 -1.27 -20.56
C GLU A 53 -18.72 -1.97 -19.67
N THR A 54 -19.09 -3.07 -18.99
CA THR A 54 -18.16 -3.91 -18.20
C THR A 54 -17.48 -5.00 -19.01
N SER A 55 -18.06 -5.45 -20.13
CA SER A 55 -17.53 -6.53 -20.96
C SER A 55 -16.20 -6.21 -21.67
N ARG A 56 -15.77 -4.94 -21.65
CA ARG A 56 -14.51 -4.49 -22.28
C ARG A 56 -13.30 -4.56 -21.36
N PHE A 57 -13.48 -4.85 -20.07
CA PHE A 57 -12.36 -4.95 -19.13
C PHE A 57 -11.79 -6.37 -19.16
N VAL A 58 -10.48 -6.46 -19.37
CA VAL A 58 -9.73 -7.72 -19.35
C VAL A 58 -8.75 -7.66 -18.19
N ARG A 59 -8.77 -8.68 -17.33
CA ARG A 59 -7.77 -8.84 -16.26
C ARG A 59 -6.60 -9.66 -16.80
N LEU A 60 -5.45 -9.02 -16.97
CA LEU A 60 -4.20 -9.70 -17.28
C LEU A 60 -3.52 -10.14 -15.97
N ARG A 61 -3.13 -11.42 -15.87
CA ARG A 61 -2.22 -11.92 -14.83
C ARG A 61 -0.85 -12.08 -15.46
N VAL A 62 0.19 -11.60 -14.78
CA VAL A 62 1.57 -11.64 -15.27
C VAL A 62 2.50 -11.98 -14.12
N GLU A 63 3.47 -12.85 -14.39
CA GLU A 63 4.62 -13.11 -13.54
C GLU A 63 5.88 -12.66 -14.29
N LEU A 64 6.76 -11.93 -13.61
CA LEU A 64 7.99 -11.40 -14.20
C LEU A 64 9.18 -11.84 -13.37
N VAL A 65 10.11 -12.57 -13.99
CA VAL A 65 11.42 -12.87 -13.42
C VAL A 65 12.48 -12.08 -14.19
N LEU A 66 13.33 -11.38 -13.44
CA LEU A 66 14.33 -10.46 -13.99
C LEU A 66 15.71 -10.82 -13.41
N GLU A 67 16.68 -11.05 -14.29
CA GLU A 67 18.08 -11.14 -13.87
C GLU A 67 18.63 -9.73 -13.60
N VAL A 68 19.25 -9.54 -12.43
CA VAL A 68 19.85 -8.26 -12.03
C VAL A 68 21.36 -8.32 -12.18
N GLU A 69 21.89 -7.66 -13.21
CA GLU A 69 23.33 -7.57 -13.45
C GLU A 69 24.03 -6.49 -12.59
N ASP A 70 23.33 -5.40 -12.27
CA ASP A 70 23.87 -4.26 -11.49
C ASP A 70 22.87 -3.75 -10.44
N ALA A 71 22.88 -4.39 -9.27
CA ALA A 71 21.99 -4.03 -8.16
C ALA A 71 22.23 -2.60 -7.63
N ASP A 72 23.48 -2.13 -7.60
CA ASP A 72 23.82 -0.78 -7.14
C ASP A 72 23.36 0.27 -8.15
N GLY A 73 23.48 0.00 -9.45
CA GLY A 73 22.92 0.82 -10.51
C GLY A 73 21.40 1.02 -10.37
N ILE A 74 20.67 -0.05 -10.06
CA ILE A 74 19.22 -0.02 -9.80
C ILE A 74 18.90 0.84 -8.59
N THR A 75 19.51 0.59 -7.42
CA THR A 75 19.27 1.38 -6.21
C THR A 75 19.55 2.87 -6.46
N LYS A 76 20.64 3.20 -7.15
CA LYS A 76 20.96 4.59 -7.50
C LYS A 76 19.94 5.20 -8.45
N ALA A 77 19.41 4.43 -9.40
CA ALA A 77 18.36 4.91 -10.29
C ALA A 77 17.06 5.20 -9.52
N ALA A 78 16.68 4.31 -8.60
CA ALA A 78 15.50 4.49 -7.76
C ALA A 78 15.63 5.74 -6.88
N LEU A 79 16.76 5.91 -6.19
CA LEU A 79 17.03 7.10 -5.37
C LEU A 79 16.98 8.40 -6.17
N ARG A 80 17.50 8.41 -7.41
CA ARG A 80 17.38 9.58 -8.30
C ARG A 80 15.91 9.89 -8.60
N ARG A 81 15.11 8.87 -8.94
CA ARG A 81 13.70 9.07 -9.27
C ARG A 81 12.88 9.56 -8.07
N ILE A 82 13.17 9.05 -6.86
CA ILE A 82 12.58 9.54 -5.61
C ILE A 82 12.95 11.01 -5.35
N ALA A 83 14.20 11.38 -5.59
CA ALA A 83 14.68 12.76 -5.41
C ALA A 83 14.04 13.74 -6.42
N ASP A 84 13.82 13.30 -7.66
CA ASP A 84 13.16 14.07 -8.71
C ASP A 84 11.63 14.19 -8.51
N ASP A 85 11.01 13.35 -7.68
CA ASP A 85 9.58 13.45 -7.37
C ASP A 85 9.29 14.60 -6.39
N GLY A 86 9.07 15.79 -6.93
CA GLY A 86 8.71 16.98 -6.16
C GLY A 86 7.33 16.94 -5.49
N GLY A 87 6.48 15.97 -5.85
CA GLY A 87 5.16 15.79 -5.24
C GLY A 87 5.19 15.02 -3.92
N MET A 88 6.28 14.29 -3.66
CA MET A 88 6.36 13.37 -2.53
C MET A 88 6.63 14.10 -1.20
N PRO A 89 5.78 13.90 -0.16
CA PRO A 89 6.02 14.37 1.20
C PRO A 89 7.36 13.86 1.77
N ALA A 90 7.99 14.65 2.64
CA ALA A 90 9.32 14.30 3.17
C ALA A 90 9.37 12.96 3.93
N ALA A 91 8.33 12.65 4.72
CA ALA A 91 8.26 11.39 5.46
C ALA A 91 8.11 10.18 4.53
N GLU A 92 7.27 10.32 3.49
CA GLU A 92 7.09 9.30 2.45
C GLU A 92 8.37 9.10 1.65
N ARG A 93 9.06 10.20 1.30
CA ARG A 93 10.37 10.17 0.65
C ARG A 93 11.40 9.39 1.47
N ALA A 94 11.55 9.71 2.74
CA ALA A 94 12.50 9.01 3.61
C ALA A 94 12.18 7.51 3.73
N HIS A 95 10.89 7.14 3.77
CA HIS A 95 10.47 5.74 3.77
C HIS A 95 10.81 5.03 2.46
N ALA A 96 10.51 5.65 1.32
CA ALA A 96 10.84 5.12 0.00
C ALA A 96 12.35 4.97 -0.18
N GLU A 97 13.14 5.98 0.21
CA GLU A 97 14.61 5.93 0.17
C GLU A 97 15.18 4.79 1.01
N GLY A 98 14.61 4.56 2.21
CA GLY A 98 14.95 3.42 3.05
C GLY A 98 14.70 2.09 2.33
N ALA A 99 13.47 1.87 1.89
CA ALA A 99 13.06 0.63 1.23
C ALA A 99 13.95 0.25 0.03
N VAL A 100 14.20 1.20 -0.89
CA VAL A 100 15.01 0.93 -2.09
C VAL A 100 16.50 0.77 -1.80
N THR A 101 16.97 1.26 -0.65
CA THR A 101 18.36 1.06 -0.19
C THR A 101 18.54 -0.28 0.50
N GLU A 102 17.51 -0.74 1.22
CA GLU A 102 17.52 -2.01 1.95
C GLU A 102 17.32 -3.21 1.01
N ASP A 103 16.51 -3.06 -0.04
CA ASP A 103 16.13 -4.17 -0.91
C ASP A 103 16.10 -3.78 -2.41
N THR A 104 16.76 -4.60 -3.23
CA THR A 104 16.88 -4.40 -4.68
C THR A 104 15.57 -4.71 -5.41
N ALA A 105 14.77 -5.64 -4.88
CA ALA A 105 13.44 -5.92 -5.41
C ALA A 105 12.54 -4.69 -5.19
N GLU A 106 12.59 -4.08 -4.01
CA GLU A 106 11.88 -2.81 -3.74
C GLU A 106 12.36 -1.69 -4.67
N ALA A 107 13.67 -1.58 -4.91
CA ALA A 107 14.23 -0.63 -5.87
C ALA A 107 13.71 -0.87 -7.30
N LEU A 108 13.59 -2.13 -7.72
CA LEU A 108 12.99 -2.48 -9.02
C LEU A 108 11.51 -2.13 -9.08
N ALA A 109 10.72 -2.49 -8.06
CA ALA A 109 9.30 -2.17 -8.01
C ALA A 109 9.03 -0.66 -8.06
N TYR A 110 9.94 0.15 -7.50
CA TYR A 110 9.84 1.60 -7.59
C TYR A 110 10.12 2.14 -9.01
N LEU A 111 10.98 1.47 -9.77
CA LEU A 111 11.42 1.92 -11.09
C LEU A 111 10.50 1.52 -12.23
N VAL A 112 9.87 0.35 -12.12
CA VAL A 112 9.01 -0.15 -13.17
C VAL A 112 7.63 0.49 -13.06
N ASP A 113 7.19 1.06 -14.17
CA ASP A 113 5.88 1.67 -14.30
C ASP A 113 4.96 0.74 -15.12
N PRO A 114 3.88 0.20 -14.53
CA PRO A 114 3.00 -0.74 -15.22
C PRO A 114 2.20 -0.09 -16.36
N PHE A 115 2.02 1.23 -16.35
CA PHE A 115 1.40 1.93 -17.46
C PHE A 115 2.33 1.92 -18.67
N ASP A 116 3.61 2.21 -18.50
CA ASP A 116 4.62 2.14 -19.56
C ASP A 116 4.68 0.74 -20.21
N LEU A 117 4.54 -0.33 -19.42
CA LEU A 117 4.54 -1.73 -19.91
C LEU A 117 3.42 -2.02 -20.93
N VAL A 118 2.23 -1.48 -20.73
CA VAL A 118 1.06 -1.74 -21.61
C VAL A 118 0.75 -0.59 -22.57
N SER A 119 1.40 0.57 -22.40
CA SER A 119 1.13 1.81 -23.13
C SER A 119 1.21 1.70 -24.65
N GLN A 120 2.01 0.75 -25.15
CA GLN A 120 2.23 0.55 -26.59
C GLN A 120 1.15 -0.31 -27.25
N VAL A 121 0.22 -0.89 -26.49
CA VAL A 121 -0.86 -1.72 -27.05
C VAL A 121 -2.01 -0.83 -27.54
N PRO A 122 -2.32 -0.81 -28.86
CA PRO A 122 -3.34 0.09 -29.38
C PRO A 122 -4.72 -0.16 -28.77
N GLY A 123 -5.36 0.90 -28.28
CA GLY A 123 -6.72 0.82 -27.71
C GLY A 123 -6.79 0.31 -26.27
N VAL A 124 -5.65 0.14 -25.59
CA VAL A 124 -5.59 -0.25 -24.18
C VAL A 124 -5.37 0.99 -23.30
N GLU A 125 -6.17 1.09 -22.25
CA GLU A 125 -6.01 2.06 -21.15
C GLU A 125 -5.91 1.26 -19.84
N LEU A 126 -4.85 1.47 -19.07
CA LEU A 126 -4.64 0.78 -17.81
C LEU A 126 -5.55 1.36 -16.73
N GLN A 127 -6.49 0.56 -16.21
CA GLN A 127 -7.40 0.98 -15.15
C GLN A 127 -6.85 0.76 -13.74
N GLN A 128 -6.10 -0.32 -13.56
CA GLN A 128 -5.56 -0.74 -12.27
C GLN A 128 -4.36 -1.63 -12.51
N ALA A 129 -3.32 -1.44 -11.72
CA ALA A 129 -2.22 -2.38 -11.57
C ALA A 129 -1.94 -2.58 -10.08
N SER A 130 -1.64 -3.81 -9.71
CA SER A 130 -1.19 -4.18 -8.37
C SER A 130 -0.17 -5.29 -8.53
N TRP A 131 0.94 -5.15 -7.83
CA TRP A 131 2.05 -6.10 -7.89
C TRP A 131 2.92 -6.00 -6.64
N SER A 132 3.74 -7.01 -6.44
CA SER A 132 4.76 -7.07 -5.40
C SER A 132 6.07 -7.54 -6.03
N SER A 133 7.19 -7.13 -5.45
CA SER A 133 8.52 -7.58 -5.84
C SER A 133 9.14 -8.40 -4.72
N GLU A 134 9.86 -9.45 -5.10
CA GLU A 134 10.67 -10.23 -4.18
C GLU A 134 11.93 -10.75 -4.88
N ARG A 135 12.90 -11.19 -4.08
CA ARG A 135 14.06 -11.92 -4.58
C ARG A 135 13.76 -13.40 -4.53
N ILE A 136 14.04 -14.10 -5.63
CA ILE A 136 13.86 -15.55 -5.76
C ILE A 136 15.17 -16.22 -6.17
N ASP A 137 15.32 -17.49 -5.83
CA ASP A 137 16.33 -18.38 -6.40
C ASP A 137 15.77 -18.98 -7.70
N TYR A 138 15.93 -18.26 -8.81
CA TYR A 138 15.40 -18.71 -10.10
C TYR A 138 16.13 -19.95 -10.62
N ASP A 139 15.40 -21.04 -10.86
CA ASP A 139 15.88 -22.25 -11.50
C ASP A 139 14.97 -22.59 -12.71
N PRO A 140 15.43 -22.37 -13.95
CA PRO A 140 14.60 -22.55 -15.15
C PRO A 140 14.20 -24.01 -15.42
N ASP A 141 14.89 -24.96 -14.79
CA ASP A 141 14.60 -26.39 -14.89
C ASP A 141 13.68 -26.89 -13.74
N SER A 142 13.31 -26.02 -12.79
CA SER A 142 12.44 -26.39 -11.67
C SER A 142 10.97 -26.45 -12.12
N PRO A 143 10.25 -27.54 -11.79
CA PRO A 143 8.85 -27.73 -12.18
C PRO A 143 7.90 -26.72 -11.51
N GLU A 144 8.33 -25.99 -10.48
CA GLU A 144 7.51 -24.95 -9.85
C GLU A 144 7.23 -23.74 -10.77
N TRP A 145 8.00 -23.60 -11.86
CA TRP A 145 7.87 -22.53 -12.85
C TRP A 145 7.15 -22.97 -14.14
N ASP A 146 6.73 -24.24 -14.25
CA ASP A 146 5.94 -24.74 -15.40
C ASP A 146 4.48 -24.24 -15.29
N LEU A 147 4.14 -23.23 -16.09
CA LEU A 147 2.81 -22.59 -16.13
C LEU A 147 1.66 -23.50 -16.61
N ASP A 148 1.94 -24.76 -16.96
CA ASP A 148 1.00 -25.70 -17.57
C ASP A 148 0.25 -26.60 -16.55
N GLU A 149 0.58 -26.57 -15.25
CA GLU A 149 0.02 -27.55 -14.28
C GLU A 149 -1.25 -27.10 -13.51
N ASP A 150 -1.63 -25.82 -13.56
CA ASP A 150 -2.74 -25.25 -12.75
C ASP A 150 -4.05 -24.95 -13.54
N ASP A 151 -4.13 -25.32 -14.83
CA ASP A 151 -5.30 -25.08 -15.69
C ASP A 151 -6.14 -26.35 -15.97
N VAL A 152 -6.06 -27.36 -15.09
CA VAL A 152 -7.07 -28.44 -15.04
C VAL A 152 -8.13 -28.11 -13.99
N ASP A 153 -9.15 -27.36 -14.43
CA ASP A 153 -10.45 -27.30 -13.76
C ASP A 153 -10.94 -28.74 -13.48
N ASP A 154 -10.82 -29.20 -12.24
CA ASP A 154 -11.55 -30.36 -11.71
C ASP A 154 -13.02 -29.96 -11.49
N ASP A 155 -13.69 -29.61 -12.58
CA ASP A 155 -15.15 -29.51 -12.64
C ASP A 155 -15.68 -30.78 -13.33
N SER A 156 -15.38 -31.93 -12.72
CA SER A 156 -16.05 -33.19 -13.01
C SER A 156 -17.18 -33.39 -12.00
N ASP A 157 -18.31 -32.76 -12.30
CA ASP A 157 -19.68 -33.03 -11.84
C ASP A 157 -19.82 -34.43 -11.16
N SER A 158 -20.14 -34.46 -9.87
CA SER A 158 -20.48 -35.66 -9.07
C SER A 158 -21.81 -35.51 -8.36
#